data_AF-A0A850EVJ8-F1
#
_entry.id   AF-A0A850EVJ8-F1
#
_cell.length_a   1.000
_cell.length_b   1.000
_cell.length_c   1.000
_cell.angle_alpha   90.00
_cell.angle_beta   90.00
_cell.angle_gamma   90.00
#
_symmetry.space_group_name_H-M   'P 1'
#
loop_
_entity.id
_entity.type
_entity.pdbx_description
1 polymer ?
#
loop_
_entity_poly.entity_id
_entity_poly.type
_entity_poly.pdbx_seq_one_letter_code
_entity_poly.pdbx_strand_id
1 'polypeptide(L)'
;MNEKERLILARFLFPELTRSVDIEKLLNKADAGARLCRLKYAEAGFTRDVCLLIHKETTWIFCLRAPELSSWELSEPEEVREACILLLNGCDECESDTQTVPPAPAMLLSRTRFEQIKEESAALPVHILSDLLEETSGDVMNAPRLARIMKRCTSEGELRLCMHGSSGWNTQYASYIGDPSGAFMLRIGSGTEDWMIAAPTTKAEFCNAITQWVLKAAPI
;
A
#
# COMPACT_ATOMS: atom_id res chain seq x y z
N MET A 1 -17.30 -13.63 12.23
CA MET A 1 -17.16 -13.64 10.75
C MET A 1 -17.60 -15.00 10.20
N ASN A 2 -18.42 -15.03 9.15
CA ASN A 2 -18.84 -16.29 8.53
C ASN A 2 -17.75 -16.85 7.58
N GLU A 3 -17.91 -18.08 7.08
CA GLU A 3 -16.92 -18.71 6.18
C GLU A 3 -16.76 -17.98 4.84
N LYS A 4 -17.85 -17.48 4.26
CA LYS A 4 -17.83 -16.76 2.99
C LYS A 4 -17.03 -15.46 3.08
N GLU A 5 -17.24 -14.69 4.14
CA GLU A 5 -16.48 -13.46 4.45
C GLU A 5 -14.99 -13.76 4.61
N ARG A 6 -14.66 -14.82 5.37
CA ARG A 6 -13.27 -15.26 5.54
C ARG A 6 -12.60 -15.55 4.21
N LEU A 7 -13.28 -16.26 3.32
CA LEU A 7 -12.76 -16.58 1.99
C LEU A 7 -12.55 -15.32 1.13
N ILE A 8 -13.45 -14.34 1.21
CA ILE A 8 -13.33 -13.07 0.48
C ILE A 8 -12.11 -12.28 1.01
N LEU A 9 -11.98 -12.14 2.32
CA LEU A 9 -10.84 -11.44 2.93
C LEU A 9 -9.52 -12.14 2.64
N ALA A 10 -9.48 -13.47 2.76
CA ALA A 10 -8.28 -14.25 2.47
C ALA A 10 -7.82 -14.04 1.03
N ARG A 11 -8.74 -14.10 0.06
CA ARG A 11 -8.44 -13.85 -1.35
C ARG A 11 -8.00 -12.42 -1.62
N PHE A 12 -8.61 -11.45 -0.94
CA PHE A 12 -8.26 -10.05 -1.12
C PHE A 12 -6.89 -9.73 -0.53
N LEU A 13 -6.65 -10.07 0.75
CA LEU A 13 -5.40 -9.79 1.46
C LEU A 13 -4.24 -10.63 0.91
N PHE A 14 -4.49 -11.90 0.56
CA PHE A 14 -3.46 -12.86 0.20
C PHE A 14 -3.71 -13.51 -1.17
N PRO A 15 -3.74 -12.72 -2.26
CA PRO A 15 -4.05 -13.25 -3.59
C PRO A 15 -3.02 -14.30 -4.06
N GLU A 16 -1.77 -14.23 -3.59
CA GLU A 16 -0.72 -15.18 -3.98
C GLU A 16 -0.58 -16.39 -3.04
N LEU A 17 -1.23 -16.38 -1.86
CA LEU A 17 -1.11 -17.46 -0.88
C LEU A 17 -2.34 -18.37 -0.91
N THR A 18 -2.17 -19.58 -1.43
CA THR A 18 -3.17 -20.64 -1.34
C THR A 18 -3.17 -21.24 0.08
N ARG A 19 -4.18 -20.90 0.88
CA ARG A 19 -4.54 -21.53 2.19
C ARG A 19 -3.35 -21.95 3.07
N SER A 20 -2.78 -20.98 3.80
CA SER A 20 -1.95 -21.30 4.96
C SER A 20 -2.81 -21.43 6.22
N VAL A 21 -2.54 -22.45 7.05
CA VAL A 21 -3.18 -22.66 8.36
C VAL A 21 -3.02 -21.41 9.27
N ASP A 22 -1.96 -20.64 9.08
CA ASP A 22 -1.71 -19.44 9.89
C ASP A 22 -2.53 -18.23 9.44
N ILE A 23 -2.93 -18.16 8.17
CA ILE A 23 -3.89 -17.16 7.66
C ILE A 23 -5.27 -17.40 8.30
N GLU A 24 -5.70 -18.65 8.40
CA GLU A 24 -6.98 -18.97 9.04
C GLU A 24 -6.98 -18.60 10.52
N LYS A 25 -5.90 -18.89 11.25
CA LYS A 25 -5.75 -18.47 12.66
C LYS A 25 -5.80 -16.94 12.80
N LEU A 26 -5.12 -16.20 11.93
CA LEU A 26 -5.14 -14.73 11.92
C LEU A 26 -6.55 -14.20 11.66
N LEU A 27 -7.22 -14.71 10.64
CA LEU A 27 -8.58 -14.29 10.31
C LEU A 27 -9.60 -14.68 11.38
N ASN A 28 -9.38 -15.77 12.11
CA ASN A 28 -10.23 -16.15 13.24
C ASN A 28 -10.09 -15.19 14.44
N LYS A 29 -8.98 -14.45 14.56
CA LYS A 29 -8.83 -13.39 15.56
C LYS A 29 -9.55 -12.10 15.17
N ALA A 30 -9.91 -11.92 13.90
CA ALA A 30 -10.64 -10.74 13.44
C ALA A 30 -12.14 -10.86 13.73
N ASP A 31 -12.68 -9.93 14.51
CA ASP A 31 -14.08 -9.83 14.88
C ASP A 31 -14.71 -8.50 14.41
N ALA A 32 -15.90 -8.19 14.92
CA ALA A 32 -16.59 -6.94 14.61
C ALA A 32 -15.81 -5.76 15.21
N GLY A 33 -15.39 -4.82 14.36
CA GLY A 33 -14.57 -3.67 14.76
C GLY A 33 -13.08 -3.84 14.48
N ALA A 34 -12.65 -5.04 14.05
CA ALA A 34 -11.28 -5.27 13.60
C ALA A 34 -11.00 -4.58 12.25
N ARG A 35 -9.74 -4.17 12.08
CA ARG A 35 -9.18 -3.72 10.80
C ARG A 35 -7.99 -4.59 10.47
N LEU A 36 -7.90 -5.01 9.21
CA LEU A 36 -6.82 -5.84 8.71
C LEU A 36 -6.07 -5.07 7.63
N CYS A 37 -4.76 -5.19 7.62
CA CYS A 37 -3.91 -4.66 6.57
C CYS A 37 -2.89 -5.73 6.17
N ARG A 38 -2.65 -5.92 4.87
CA ARG A 38 -1.40 -6.51 4.40
C ARG A 38 -0.53 -5.40 3.83
N LEU A 39 0.71 -5.36 4.31
CA LEU A 39 1.76 -4.51 3.80
C LEU A 39 2.85 -5.40 3.22
N LYS A 40 3.10 -5.25 1.92
CA LYS A 40 4.27 -5.80 1.24
C LYS A 40 5.12 -4.63 0.79
N TYR A 41 6.39 -4.62 1.13
CA TYR A 41 7.32 -3.54 0.77
C TYR A 41 8.67 -4.13 0.39
N ALA A 42 9.27 -3.65 -0.68
CA ALA A 42 10.59 -4.07 -1.14
C ALA A 42 11.43 -2.85 -1.53
N GLU A 43 12.68 -2.82 -1.08
CA GLU A 43 13.64 -1.74 -1.38
C GLU A 43 15.06 -2.29 -1.16
N ALA A 44 16.00 -1.99 -2.06
CA ALA A 44 17.43 -2.31 -1.88
C ALA A 44 17.75 -3.77 -1.45
N GLY A 45 16.97 -4.75 -1.94
CA GLY A 45 17.12 -6.17 -1.58
C GLY A 45 16.47 -6.57 -0.25
N PHE A 46 15.96 -5.61 0.52
CA PHE A 46 15.09 -5.84 1.67
C PHE A 46 13.67 -6.09 1.19
N THR A 47 12.97 -7.03 1.82
CA THR A 47 11.53 -7.25 1.57
C THR A 47 10.82 -7.58 2.86
N ARG A 48 9.72 -6.87 3.12
CA ARG A 48 8.76 -7.13 4.20
C ARG A 48 7.44 -7.53 3.58
N ASP A 49 6.82 -8.54 4.18
CA ASP A 49 5.48 -8.98 3.84
C ASP A 49 4.80 -9.37 5.15
N VAL A 50 3.94 -8.49 5.63
CA VAL A 50 3.34 -8.56 6.96
C VAL A 50 1.83 -8.37 6.87
N CYS A 51 1.12 -8.94 7.84
CA CYS A 51 -0.28 -8.65 8.07
C CYS A 51 -0.45 -7.97 9.44
N LEU A 52 -1.12 -6.83 9.46
CA LEU A 52 -1.49 -6.11 10.66
C LEU A 52 -2.95 -6.42 10.98
N LEU A 53 -3.22 -6.78 12.22
CA LEU A 53 -4.56 -6.84 12.81
C LEU A 53 -4.65 -5.74 13.85
N ILE A 54 -5.56 -4.81 13.66
CA ILE A 54 -5.86 -3.76 14.62
C ILE A 54 -7.22 -4.05 15.23
N HIS A 55 -7.26 -4.22 16.54
CA HIS A 55 -8.50 -4.39 17.27
C HIS A 55 -8.41 -3.67 18.61
N LYS A 56 -9.35 -2.72 18.82
CA LYS A 56 -9.31 -1.73 19.90
C LYS A 56 -8.01 -0.91 19.82
N GLU A 57 -7.23 -0.90 20.90
CA GLU A 57 -5.98 -0.15 21.03
C GLU A 57 -4.76 -1.01 20.70
N THR A 58 -4.94 -2.30 20.44
CA THR A 58 -3.84 -3.23 20.20
C THR A 58 -3.67 -3.48 18.70
N THR A 59 -2.41 -3.41 18.27
CA THR A 59 -1.97 -3.75 16.92
C THR A 59 -1.09 -4.99 16.97
N TRP A 60 -1.53 -6.07 16.33
CA TRP A 60 -0.71 -7.26 16.10
C TRP A 60 -0.11 -7.23 14.71
N ILE A 61 1.20 -7.46 14.61
CA ILE A 61 1.92 -7.54 13.33
C ILE A 61 2.41 -8.98 13.16
N PHE A 62 2.04 -9.61 12.06
CA PHE A 62 2.37 -10.99 11.73
C PHE A 62 3.27 -11.04 10.48
N CYS A 63 4.47 -11.60 10.60
CA CYS A 63 5.36 -11.82 9.47
C CYS A 63 4.89 -13.01 8.61
N LEU A 64 4.62 -12.79 7.32
CA LEU A 64 4.09 -13.84 6.44
C LEU A 64 5.18 -14.75 5.85
N ARG A 65 6.43 -14.29 5.78
CA ARG A 65 7.56 -15.06 5.24
C ARG A 65 8.28 -15.92 6.30
N ALA A 66 8.05 -15.65 7.57
CA ALA A 66 8.61 -16.41 8.70
C ALA A 66 7.64 -16.38 9.90
N PRO A 67 6.47 -17.05 9.78
CA PRO A 67 5.41 -16.99 10.80
C PRO A 67 5.86 -17.48 12.18
N GLU A 68 6.78 -18.44 12.21
CA GLU A 68 7.36 -19.03 13.42
C GLU A 68 8.29 -18.08 14.21
N LEU A 69 8.74 -16.97 13.63
CA LEU A 69 9.84 -16.18 14.17
C LEU A 69 9.47 -14.78 14.72
N SER A 70 8.29 -14.23 14.41
CA SER A 70 7.93 -12.92 14.97
C SER A 70 6.46 -12.54 14.77
N SER A 71 5.72 -12.48 15.87
CA SER A 71 4.54 -11.61 15.97
C SER A 71 4.85 -10.50 16.96
N TRP A 72 4.61 -9.25 16.58
CA TRP A 72 4.69 -8.12 17.51
C TRP A 72 3.29 -7.79 18.00
N GLU A 73 3.18 -7.46 19.28
CA GLU A 73 1.98 -6.92 19.90
C GLU A 73 2.34 -5.53 20.40
N LEU A 74 1.70 -4.51 19.82
CA LEU A 74 1.97 -3.11 20.09
C LEU A 74 0.70 -2.49 20.67
N SER A 75 0.83 -1.77 21.76
CA SER A 75 -0.30 -1.09 22.41
C SER A 75 -0.11 0.42 22.50
N GLU A 76 1.14 0.89 22.45
CA GLU A 76 1.43 2.32 22.54
C GLU A 76 1.56 2.95 21.14
N PRO A 77 1.05 4.19 20.94
CA PRO A 77 1.16 4.86 19.65
C PRO A 77 2.59 5.03 19.14
N GLU A 78 3.56 5.25 20.03
CA GLU A 78 4.97 5.38 19.65
C GLU A 78 5.56 4.05 19.16
N GLU A 79 5.21 2.93 19.79
CA GLU A 79 5.61 1.60 19.33
C GLU A 79 5.10 1.32 17.90
N VAL A 80 3.86 1.74 17.61
CA VAL A 80 3.26 1.63 16.27
C VAL A 80 4.02 2.49 15.26
N ARG A 81 4.42 3.72 15.62
CA ARG A 81 5.23 4.59 14.75
C ARG A 81 6.56 3.96 14.41
N GLU A 82 7.31 3.53 15.43
CA GLU A 82 8.61 2.87 15.27
C GLU A 82 8.49 1.61 14.42
N ALA A 83 7.47 0.79 14.66
CA ALA A 83 7.22 -0.40 13.85
C ALA A 83 6.94 -0.07 12.38
N CYS A 84 6.15 0.96 12.09
CA CYS A 84 5.89 1.38 10.70
C CYS A 84 7.16 1.85 9.99
N ILE A 85 8.03 2.60 10.68
CA ILE A 85 9.34 3.02 10.17
C ILE A 85 10.19 1.79 9.85
N LEU A 86 10.26 0.80 10.75
CA LEU A 86 11.01 -0.44 10.55
C LEU A 86 10.47 -1.30 9.39
N LEU A 87 9.14 -1.37 9.24
CA LEU A 87 8.49 -2.12 8.17
C LEU A 87 8.81 -1.56 6.78
N LEU A 88 9.07 -0.26 6.69
CA LEU A 88 9.44 0.42 5.45
C LEU A 88 10.95 0.60 5.28
N ASN A 89 11.77 -0.18 5.99
CA ASN A 89 13.24 -0.10 5.90
C ASN A 89 13.81 1.28 6.30
N GLY A 90 13.24 1.87 7.35
CA GLY A 90 13.57 3.23 7.77
C GLY A 90 12.89 4.29 6.91
N CYS A 91 12.67 5.46 7.49
CA CYS A 91 12.18 6.65 6.79
C CYS A 91 12.97 7.82 7.38
N ASP A 92 13.64 8.59 6.53
CA ASP A 92 14.31 9.80 7.01
C ASP A 92 13.24 10.83 7.37
N GLU A 93 13.00 11.03 8.66
CA GLU A 93 12.08 12.07 9.17
C GLU A 93 12.47 13.48 8.68
N CYS A 94 13.71 13.65 8.20
CA CYS A 94 14.25 14.90 7.67
C CYS A 94 13.62 15.39 6.35
N GLU A 95 12.80 14.59 5.65
CA GLU A 95 12.12 15.05 4.43
C GLU A 95 10.96 16.03 4.70
N SER A 96 10.48 16.18 5.96
CA SER A 96 9.34 17.05 6.27
C SER A 96 9.68 18.54 6.38
N ASP A 97 10.94 18.89 6.67
CA ASP A 97 11.29 20.25 7.14
C ASP A 97 12.01 21.11 6.10
N THR A 98 12.37 20.56 4.94
CA THR A 98 13.12 21.30 3.91
C THR A 98 12.58 21.11 2.51
N GLN A 99 11.37 21.59 2.27
CA GLN A 99 10.92 22.32 1.07
C GLN A 99 9.40 22.17 0.93
N THR A 100 8.67 23.22 1.29
CA THR A 100 7.27 23.44 0.94
C THR A 100 7.13 23.65 -0.57
N VAL A 101 7.47 22.65 -1.38
CA VAL A 101 6.95 22.54 -2.74
C VAL A 101 5.48 22.14 -2.58
N PRO A 102 4.52 22.92 -3.10
CA PRO A 102 3.12 22.53 -3.03
C PRO A 102 2.97 21.12 -3.64
N PRO A 103 2.19 20.23 -3.00
CA PRO A 103 2.04 18.86 -3.47
C PRO A 103 1.57 18.91 -4.93
N ALA A 104 2.35 18.30 -5.82
CA ALA A 104 1.97 18.21 -7.21
C ALA A 104 0.61 17.49 -7.30
N PRO A 105 -0.31 17.96 -8.17
CA PRO A 105 -1.65 17.38 -8.26
C PRO A 105 -1.55 15.90 -8.63
N ALA A 106 -2.51 15.11 -8.15
CA ALA A 106 -2.58 13.70 -8.51
C ALA A 106 -3.07 13.52 -9.95
N MET A 107 -2.49 12.57 -10.66
CA MET A 107 -2.93 12.17 -12.00
C MET A 107 -4.16 11.27 -11.87
N LEU A 108 -5.18 11.50 -12.71
CA LEU A 108 -6.27 10.54 -12.93
C LEU A 108 -6.00 9.78 -14.23
N LEU A 109 -6.05 8.45 -14.17
CA LEU A 109 -5.73 7.55 -15.27
C LEU A 109 -6.84 6.50 -15.41
N SER A 110 -7.05 5.99 -16.63
CA SER A 110 -7.74 4.70 -16.80
C SER A 110 -6.86 3.58 -16.23
N ARG A 111 -7.44 2.73 -15.38
CA ARG A 111 -6.73 1.59 -14.79
C ARG A 111 -6.24 0.65 -15.88
N THR A 112 -7.14 0.27 -16.79
CA THR A 112 -6.87 -0.68 -17.88
C THR A 112 -5.76 -0.16 -18.78
N ARG A 113 -5.79 1.14 -19.12
CA ARG A 113 -4.74 1.73 -19.96
C ARG A 113 -3.39 1.77 -19.25
N PHE A 114 -3.37 2.13 -17.97
CA PHE A 114 -2.14 2.12 -17.18
C PHE A 114 -1.53 0.71 -17.07
N GLU A 115 -2.35 -0.33 -16.87
CA GLU A 115 -1.88 -1.71 -16.81
C GLU A 115 -1.21 -2.14 -18.13
N GLN A 116 -1.79 -1.81 -19.28
CA GLN A 116 -1.17 -2.04 -20.59
C GLN A 116 0.18 -1.32 -20.73
N ILE A 117 0.24 -0.03 -20.36
CA ILE A 117 1.47 0.76 -20.38
C ILE A 117 2.53 0.12 -19.46
N LYS A 118 2.12 -0.38 -18.29
CA LYS A 118 3.01 -1.04 -17.34
C LYS A 118 3.56 -2.36 -17.90
N GLU A 119 2.76 -3.17 -18.57
CA GLU A 119 3.19 -4.43 -19.20
C GLU A 119 4.23 -4.18 -20.31
N GLU A 120 4.02 -3.14 -21.12
CA GLU A 120 4.95 -2.75 -22.19
C GLU A 120 6.16 -1.96 -21.68
N SER A 121 6.10 -1.50 -20.42
CA SER A 121 7.06 -0.54 -19.88
C SER A 121 8.49 -1.03 -19.94
N ALA A 122 8.77 -2.32 -19.83
CA ALA A 122 10.13 -2.86 -19.91
C ALA A 122 10.77 -2.61 -21.29
N ALA A 123 9.98 -2.63 -22.38
CA ALA A 123 10.47 -2.51 -23.75
C ALA A 123 10.50 -1.07 -24.27
N LEU A 124 9.66 -0.18 -23.75
CA LEU A 124 9.54 1.19 -24.23
C LEU A 124 10.60 2.12 -23.62
N PRO A 125 11.16 3.10 -24.34
CA PRO A 125 12.01 4.12 -23.74
C PRO A 125 11.20 5.13 -22.91
N VAL A 126 11.85 5.85 -22.00
CA VAL A 126 11.18 6.78 -21.05
C VAL A 126 10.33 7.84 -21.75
N HIS A 127 10.77 8.39 -22.89
CA HIS A 127 10.01 9.43 -23.60
C HIS A 127 8.68 8.88 -24.15
N ILE A 128 8.67 7.67 -24.73
CA ILE A 128 7.43 7.04 -25.21
C ILE A 128 6.49 6.74 -24.04
N LEU A 129 7.02 6.28 -22.90
CA LEU A 129 6.20 6.08 -21.70
C LEU A 129 5.59 7.37 -21.16
N SER A 130 6.35 8.47 -21.22
CA SER A 130 5.86 9.79 -20.86
C SER A 130 4.69 10.20 -21.75
N ASP A 131 4.85 10.07 -23.07
CA ASP A 131 3.81 10.45 -24.05
C ASP A 131 2.53 9.65 -23.83
N LEU A 132 2.64 8.33 -23.59
CA LEU A 132 1.49 7.46 -23.34
C LEU A 132 0.77 7.80 -22.03
N LEU A 133 1.51 8.11 -20.97
CA LEU A 133 0.94 8.52 -19.68
C LEU A 133 0.27 9.89 -19.80
N GLU A 134 0.88 10.83 -20.51
CA GLU A 134 0.32 12.16 -20.77
C GLU A 134 -0.96 12.07 -21.60
N GLU A 135 -0.99 11.26 -22.66
CA GLU A 135 -2.20 11.01 -23.46
C GLU A 135 -3.33 10.43 -22.59
N THR A 136 -2.98 9.58 -21.63
CA THR A 136 -3.96 8.92 -20.75
C THR A 136 -4.47 9.81 -19.63
N SER A 137 -3.64 10.69 -19.06
CA SER A 137 -4.00 11.52 -17.89
C SER A 137 -4.25 12.99 -18.20
N GLY A 138 -3.78 13.49 -19.35
CA GLY A 138 -3.67 14.91 -19.65
C GLY A 138 -2.66 15.67 -18.77
N ASP A 139 -1.79 14.96 -18.03
CA ASP A 139 -0.86 15.57 -17.06
C ASP A 139 0.57 15.61 -17.61
N VAL A 140 0.91 16.75 -18.20
CA VAL A 140 2.24 17.05 -18.78
C VAL A 140 3.36 17.13 -17.73
N MET A 141 3.02 17.33 -16.45
CA MET A 141 3.98 17.57 -15.38
C MET A 141 4.42 16.26 -14.71
N ASN A 142 3.45 15.41 -14.38
CA ASN A 142 3.71 14.19 -13.64
C ASN A 142 3.92 12.97 -14.53
N ALA A 143 3.41 12.94 -15.77
CA ALA A 143 3.63 11.83 -16.69
C ALA A 143 5.13 11.52 -16.93
N PRO A 144 6.02 12.52 -17.18
CA PRO A 144 7.45 12.26 -17.34
C PRO A 144 8.12 11.73 -16.07
N ARG A 145 7.64 12.15 -14.89
CA ARG A 145 8.16 11.72 -13.58
C ARG A 145 7.78 10.26 -13.31
N LEU A 146 6.51 9.93 -13.52
CA LEU A 146 5.98 8.58 -13.36
C LEU A 146 6.66 7.61 -14.34
N ALA A 147 6.83 7.99 -15.61
CA ALA A 147 7.55 7.21 -16.61
C ALA A 147 8.99 6.87 -16.19
N ARG A 148 9.71 7.84 -15.59
CA ARG A 148 11.07 7.63 -15.09
C ARG A 148 11.09 6.65 -13.91
N ILE A 149 10.19 6.83 -12.95
CA ILE A 149 10.09 5.95 -11.78
C ILE A 149 9.73 4.54 -12.21
N MET A 150 8.76 4.35 -13.12
CA MET A 150 8.43 3.04 -13.67
C MET A 150 9.63 2.33 -14.29
N LYS A 151 10.58 3.07 -14.87
CA LYS A 151 11.79 2.53 -15.48
C LYS A 151 12.95 2.27 -14.55
N ARG A 152 13.03 3.03 -13.46
CA ARG A 152 14.16 3.01 -12.52
C ARG A 152 13.72 2.61 -11.12
N CYS A 153 12.58 1.93 -11.02
CA CYS A 153 11.96 1.61 -9.74
C CYS A 153 12.93 0.82 -8.87
N THR A 154 13.24 1.37 -7.70
CA THR A 154 14.10 0.73 -6.69
C THR A 154 13.34 0.36 -5.43
N SER A 155 12.11 0.88 -5.27
CA SER A 155 11.23 0.57 -4.15
C SER A 155 9.79 0.38 -4.61
N GLU A 156 9.16 -0.68 -4.11
CA GLU A 156 7.76 -1.01 -4.42
C GLU A 156 7.02 -1.37 -3.13
N GLY A 157 5.74 -1.03 -3.07
CA GLY A 157 4.87 -1.35 -1.95
C GLY A 157 3.48 -1.74 -2.41
N GLU A 158 2.83 -2.60 -1.64
CA GLU A 158 1.43 -2.99 -1.79
C GLU A 158 0.75 -2.87 -0.43
N LEU A 159 -0.42 -2.22 -0.41
CA LEU A 159 -1.22 -2.00 0.76
C LEU A 159 -2.65 -2.48 0.48
N ARG A 160 -3.08 -3.49 1.24
CA ARG A 160 -4.43 -4.06 1.17
C ARG A 160 -5.14 -3.89 2.48
N LEU A 161 -6.14 -3.03 2.51
CA LEU A 161 -6.85 -2.63 3.73
C LEU A 161 -8.23 -3.26 3.76
N CYS A 162 -8.61 -3.84 4.88
CA CYS A 162 -9.95 -4.33 5.15
C CYS A 162 -10.47 -3.69 6.44
N MET A 163 -11.65 -3.10 6.41
CA MET A 163 -12.29 -2.49 7.57
C MET A 163 -13.70 -3.04 7.70
N HIS A 164 -14.09 -3.50 8.89
CA HIS A 164 -15.44 -3.96 9.14
C HIS A 164 -16.37 -2.77 9.41
N GLY A 165 -17.25 -2.44 8.45
CA GLY A 165 -18.27 -1.40 8.57
C GLY A 165 -19.66 -1.98 8.86
N SER A 166 -20.68 -1.11 8.83
CA SER A 166 -22.08 -1.48 9.08
C SER A 166 -22.68 -2.41 8.01
N SER A 167 -22.18 -2.35 6.78
CA SER A 167 -22.57 -3.21 5.65
C SER A 167 -21.65 -4.42 5.46
N GLY A 168 -20.77 -4.70 6.43
CA GLY A 168 -19.74 -5.73 6.36
C GLY A 168 -18.35 -5.18 6.00
N TRP A 169 -17.50 -6.03 5.44
CA TRP A 169 -16.11 -5.68 5.14
C TRP A 169 -15.99 -4.77 3.91
N ASN A 170 -15.32 -3.63 4.10
CA ASN A 170 -14.91 -2.73 3.04
C ASN A 170 -13.42 -2.95 2.74
N THR A 171 -13.07 -3.08 1.46
CA THR A 171 -11.71 -3.33 1.01
C THR A 171 -11.15 -2.13 0.23
N GLN A 172 -9.89 -1.79 0.46
CA GLN A 172 -9.17 -0.77 -0.31
C GLN A 172 -7.79 -1.28 -0.71
N TYR A 173 -7.37 -0.94 -1.92
CA TYR A 173 -6.06 -1.31 -2.46
C TYR A 173 -5.30 -0.05 -2.86
N ALA A 174 -4.04 0.01 -2.46
CA ALA A 174 -3.08 0.97 -2.96
C ALA A 174 -1.73 0.28 -3.21
N SER A 175 -0.95 0.83 -4.12
CA SER A 175 0.45 0.45 -4.31
C SER A 175 1.35 1.68 -4.27
N TYR A 176 2.61 1.46 -3.94
CA TYR A 176 3.65 2.46 -3.90
C TYR A 176 4.72 2.05 -4.92
N ILE A 177 5.23 3.01 -5.69
CA ILE A 177 6.41 2.82 -6.53
C ILE A 177 7.34 4.03 -6.36
N GLY A 178 8.63 3.77 -6.23
CA GLY A 178 9.60 4.82 -5.98
C GLY A 178 10.98 4.52 -6.58
N ASP A 179 11.71 5.59 -6.77
CA ASP A 179 13.16 5.61 -6.99
C ASP A 179 13.78 6.72 -6.14
N PRO A 180 15.12 6.90 -6.12
CA PRO A 180 15.75 7.96 -5.33
C PRO A 180 15.36 9.40 -5.72
N SER A 181 14.65 9.59 -6.84
CA SER A 181 14.17 10.91 -7.29
C SER A 181 12.73 11.23 -6.86
N GLY A 182 12.01 10.26 -6.30
CA GLY A 182 10.66 10.44 -5.76
C GLY A 182 9.81 9.19 -5.87
N ALA A 183 8.55 9.29 -5.44
CA ALA A 183 7.62 8.17 -5.46
C ALA A 183 6.20 8.58 -5.87
N PHE A 184 5.39 7.56 -6.18
CA PHE A 184 3.97 7.68 -6.42
C PHE A 184 3.20 6.65 -5.61
N MET A 185 2.08 7.08 -5.03
CA MET A 185 1.03 6.21 -4.53
C MET A 185 -0.03 6.04 -5.62
N LEU A 186 -0.30 4.78 -5.99
CA LEU A 186 -1.31 4.40 -6.96
C LEU A 186 -2.52 3.85 -6.21
N ARG A 187 -3.66 4.53 -6.30
CA ARG A 187 -4.93 4.08 -5.74
C ARG A 187 -5.86 3.67 -6.85
N ILE A 188 -6.40 2.46 -6.76
CA ILE A 188 -7.24 1.88 -7.81
C ILE A 188 -8.70 1.92 -7.38
N GLY A 189 -9.60 2.16 -8.34
CA GLY A 189 -11.03 1.99 -8.15
C GLY A 189 -11.41 0.57 -7.74
N SER A 190 -12.54 0.47 -7.06
CA SER A 190 -13.07 -0.79 -6.54
C SER A 190 -13.88 -1.53 -7.60
N GLY A 191 -13.76 -2.85 -7.65
CA GLY A 191 -14.55 -3.70 -8.54
C GLY A 191 -14.37 -3.36 -10.03
N THR A 192 -15.47 -2.97 -10.68
CA THR A 192 -15.52 -2.71 -12.13
C THR A 192 -15.12 -1.29 -12.53
N GLU A 193 -14.76 -0.44 -11.57
CA GLU A 193 -14.32 0.92 -11.85
C GLU A 193 -13.00 0.93 -12.63
N ASP A 194 -12.98 1.64 -13.76
CA ASP A 194 -11.79 1.80 -14.60
C ASP A 194 -11.08 3.15 -14.33
N TRP A 195 -10.77 3.41 -13.06
CA TRP A 195 -9.99 4.59 -12.70
C TRP A 195 -8.84 4.22 -11.76
N MET A 196 -7.76 4.96 -11.87
CA MET A 196 -6.59 4.93 -11.00
C MET A 196 -6.16 6.37 -10.72
N ILE A 197 -5.76 6.65 -9.49
CA ILE A 197 -5.13 7.90 -9.10
C ILE A 197 -3.66 7.63 -8.83
N ALA A 198 -2.76 8.36 -9.49
CA ALA A 198 -1.34 8.37 -9.18
C ALA A 198 -0.97 9.69 -8.49
N ALA A 199 -0.80 9.66 -7.17
CA ALA A 199 -0.44 10.81 -6.38
C ALA A 199 1.08 10.82 -6.13
N PRO A 200 1.81 11.88 -6.53
CA PRO A 200 3.20 12.08 -6.11
C PRO A 200 3.28 12.03 -4.58
N THR A 201 4.29 11.33 -4.05
CA THR A 201 4.47 11.21 -2.60
C THR A 201 5.95 11.01 -2.25
N THR A 202 6.28 11.17 -0.97
CA THR A 202 7.56 10.75 -0.40
C THR A 202 7.43 9.45 0.39
N LYS A 203 8.57 8.83 0.71
CA LYS A 203 8.59 7.64 1.58
C LYS A 203 8.10 8.00 2.99
N ALA A 204 8.47 9.17 3.50
CA ALA A 204 8.02 9.68 4.79
C ALA A 204 6.50 9.90 4.82
N GLU A 205 5.91 10.47 3.76
CA GLU A 205 4.46 10.62 3.63
C GLU A 205 3.74 9.28 3.57
N PHE A 206 4.28 8.30 2.84
CA PHE A 206 3.72 6.95 2.79
C PHE A 206 3.76 6.28 4.17
N CYS A 207 4.88 6.38 4.88
CA CYS A 207 5.02 5.90 6.25
C CYS A 207 4.00 6.55 7.17
N ASN A 208 3.89 7.87 7.14
CA ASN A 208 2.91 8.61 7.93
C ASN A 208 1.48 8.19 7.58
N ALA A 209 1.15 7.99 6.30
CA ALA A 209 -0.18 7.54 5.90
C ALA A 209 -0.54 6.15 6.46
N ILE A 210 0.41 5.21 6.46
CA ILE A 210 0.23 3.87 7.08
C ILE A 210 0.05 4.02 8.58
N THR A 211 0.96 4.73 9.25
CA THR A 211 0.92 4.99 10.69
C THR A 211 -0.43 5.59 11.10
N GLN A 212 -0.87 6.64 10.42
CA GLN A 212 -2.17 7.28 10.68
C GLN A 212 -3.34 6.33 10.44
N TRP A 213 -3.27 5.49 9.41
CA TRP A 213 -4.30 4.48 9.18
C TRP A 213 -4.34 3.47 10.33
N VAL A 214 -3.20 2.96 10.81
CA VAL A 214 -3.13 2.03 11.94
C VAL A 214 -3.65 2.69 13.22
N LEU A 215 -3.20 3.91 13.53
CA LEU A 215 -3.56 4.65 14.74
C LEU A 215 -5.00 5.19 14.73
N LYS A 216 -5.64 5.32 13.57
CA LYS A 216 -7.01 5.84 13.49
C LYS A 216 -7.93 5.00 14.38
N ALA A 217 -8.53 5.59 15.43
CA ALA A 217 -9.52 4.89 16.22
C ALA A 217 -10.65 4.38 15.30
N ALA A 218 -11.13 3.16 15.53
CA ALA A 218 -12.36 2.69 14.89
C ALA A 218 -13.47 3.73 15.13
N PRO A 219 -14.34 4.02 14.15
CA PRO A 219 -15.48 4.88 14.41
C PRO A 219 -16.28 4.30 15.59
N ILE A 220 -16.52 5.16 16.59
CA ILE A 220 -17.35 4.89 17.78
C ILE A 220 -18.76 4.50 17.35
#